data_AF-A0A1Q6M1B0-F1
#
_entry.id   AF-A0A1Q6M1B0-F1
#
_cell.length_a   1.000
_cell.length_b   1.000
_cell.length_c   1.000
_cell.angle_alpha   90.00
_cell.angle_beta   90.00
_cell.angle_gamma   90.00
#
_symmetry.space_group_name_H-M   'P 1'
#
loop_
_entity.id
_entity.type
_entity.pdbx_description
1 polymer ?
#
loop_
_entity_poly.entity_id
_entity_poly.type
_entity_poly.pdbx_seq_one_letter_code
_entity_poly.pdbx_strand_id
1 'polypeptide(L)' 'MEKYSKKAESFINNYVLSKLGYDSISDDNIVEIVDYIIDNYEVPLAQAKEAGEKIDEEMLELASSVVTEITSRTDW' A
#
# COMPACT_ATOMS: atom_id res chain seq x y z
N MET A 1 14.29 3.50 14.81
CA MET A 1 14.22 4.02 13.44
C MET A 1 12.82 3.73 12.95
N GLU A 2 12.08 4.75 12.50
CA GLU A 2 10.89 4.49 11.67
C GLU A 2 11.39 3.72 10.44
N LYS A 3 10.87 2.51 10.21
CA LYS A 3 11.29 1.73 9.05
C LYS A 3 10.78 2.45 7.80
N TYR A 4 9.50 2.77 7.73
CA TYR A 4 8.89 3.36 6.54
C TYR A 4 8.70 4.87 6.67
N SER A 5 8.46 5.53 5.55
CA SER A 5 8.10 6.93 5.51
C SER A 5 6.76 7.14 6.22
N LYS A 6 6.60 8.32 6.84
CA LYS A 6 5.34 8.68 7.48
C LYS A 6 4.13 8.62 6.54
N LYS A 7 4.37 8.82 5.23
CA LYS A 7 3.34 8.72 4.19
C LYS A 7 2.88 7.26 4.05
N ALA A 8 3.82 6.32 3.95
CA ALA A 8 3.54 4.90 3.90
C ALA A 8 2.86 4.40 5.17
N GLU A 9 3.39 4.75 6.34
CA GLU A 9 2.78 4.35 7.62
C GLU A 9 1.37 4.91 7.77
N SER A 10 1.15 6.19 7.43
CA SER A 10 -0.18 6.80 7.50
C SER A 10 -1.17 6.14 6.55
N PHE A 11 -0.74 5.81 5.33
CA PHE A 11 -1.59 5.10 4.37
C PHE A 11 -1.99 3.72 4.90
N ILE A 12 -1.01 2.92 5.34
CA ILE A 12 -1.23 1.56 5.84
C ILE A 12 -2.12 1.57 7.08
N ASN A 13 -1.85 2.47 8.03
CA ASN A 13 -2.62 2.59 9.27
C ASN A 13 -4.08 3.00 9.00
N ASN A 14 -4.31 3.94 8.07
CA ASN A 14 -5.66 4.47 7.83
C ASN A 14 -6.51 3.58 6.92
N TYR A 15 -5.90 2.85 5.99
CA TYR A 15 -6.63 2.16 4.92
C TYR A 15 -6.49 0.63 4.95
N VAL A 16 -5.42 0.09 5.52
CA VAL A 16 -5.06 -1.33 5.33
C VAL A 16 -5.18 -2.13 6.62
N LEU A 17 -4.57 -1.70 7.73
CA LEU A 17 -4.46 -2.51 8.95
C LEU A 17 -5.81 -3.03 9.46
N SER A 18 -6.80 -2.15 9.57
CA SER A 18 -8.14 -2.51 10.04
C SER A 18 -8.86 -3.50 9.12
N LYS A 19 -8.51 -3.54 7.82
CA LYS A 19 -9.09 -4.47 6.84
C LYS A 19 -8.50 -5.87 6.96
N LEU A 20 -7.23 -5.95 7.34
CA LEU A 20 -6.52 -7.20 7.60
C LEU A 20 -6.66 -7.68 9.06
N GLY A 21 -7.21 -6.85 9.95
CA GLY A 21 -7.38 -7.20 11.37
C GLY A 21 -6.09 -7.08 12.18
N TYR A 22 -5.16 -6.22 11.75
CA TYR A 22 -3.92 -5.94 12.45
C TYR A 22 -3.99 -4.62 13.23
N ASP A 23 -3.29 -4.58 14.37
CA ASP A 23 -3.16 -3.35 15.18
C ASP A 23 -1.94 -2.50 14.78
N SER A 24 -0.93 -3.11 14.15
CA SER A 24 0.32 -2.44 13.77
C SER A 24 1.04 -3.13 12.61
N ILE A 25 1.91 -2.37 11.93
CA ILE A 25 2.84 -2.87 10.91
C ILE A 25 3.99 -3.62 11.61
N SER A 26 4.35 -4.80 11.08
CA SER A 26 5.43 -5.64 11.57
C SER A 26 6.05 -6.44 10.43
N ASP A 27 7.21 -7.03 10.66
CA ASP A 27 7.87 -7.87 9.66
C ASP A 27 7.06 -9.15 9.37
N ASP A 28 6.26 -9.62 10.33
CA ASP A 28 5.41 -10.81 10.18
C ASP A 28 4.22 -10.59 9.23
N ASN A 29 3.71 -9.36 9.14
CA ASN A 29 2.51 -9.04 8.36
C ASN A 29 2.77 -8.12 7.16
N ILE A 30 4.03 -7.70 6.94
CA ILE A 30 4.36 -6.74 5.88
C ILE A 30 4.05 -7.28 4.48
N VAL A 31 4.26 -8.58 4.25
CA VAL A 31 3.96 -9.22 2.96
C VAL A 31 2.46 -9.18 2.68
N GLU A 32 1.64 -9.57 3.66
CA GLU A 32 0.18 -9.52 3.55
C GLU A 32 -0.35 -8.08 3.36
N ILE A 33 0.29 -7.10 4.01
CA ILE A 33 -0.01 -5.68 3.81
C ILE A 33 0.27 -5.26 2.37
N VAL A 34 1.43 -5.63 1.80
CA VAL A 34 1.79 -5.29 0.41
C VAL A 34 0.82 -5.94 -0.56
N ASP A 35 0.56 -7.24 -0.42
CA ASP A 35 -0.37 -7.98 -1.28
C ASP A 35 -1.76 -7.34 -1.26
N TYR A 36 -2.25 -6.97 -0.07
CA TYR A 36 -3.53 -6.28 0.06
C TYR A 36 -3.55 -4.93 -0.66
N ILE A 37 -2.46 -4.15 -0.58
CA ILE A 37 -2.37 -2.85 -1.27
C ILE A 37 -2.40 -3.05 -2.79
N ILE A 38 -1.65 -4.04 -3.29
CA ILE A 38 -1.59 -4.37 -4.72
C ILE A 38 -2.99 -4.75 -5.22
N ASP A 39 -3.63 -5.71 -4.53
CA ASP A 39 -4.90 -6.31 -4.98
C ASP A 39 -6.10 -5.38 -4.84
N ASN A 40 -6.09 -4.45 -3.89
CA ASN A 40 -7.26 -3.62 -3.56
C ASN A 40 -7.13 -2.16 -3.96
N TYR A 41 -5.90 -1.66 -4.21
CA TYR A 41 -5.67 -0.27 -4.58
C TYR A 41 -4.91 -0.17 -5.89
N GLU A 42 -3.65 -0.66 -5.94
CA GLU A 42 -2.78 -0.40 -7.09
C GLU A 42 -3.31 -1.01 -8.38
N VAL A 43 -3.54 -2.33 -8.42
CA VAL A 43 -3.99 -3.01 -9.63
C VAL A 43 -5.38 -2.55 -10.07
N PRO A 44 -6.39 -2.49 -9.20
CA PRO A 44 -7.72 -2.03 -9.61
C PRO A 44 -7.72 -0.59 -10.14
N LEU A 45 -6.99 0.33 -9.49
CA LEU A 45 -6.92 1.72 -9.95
C LEU A 45 -6.12 1.85 -11.25
N ALA A 46 -5.03 1.11 -11.41
CA ALA A 46 -4.27 1.08 -12.65
C ALA A 46 -5.12 0.57 -13.82
N GLN A 47 -5.84 -0.53 -13.63
CA GLN A 47 -6.74 -1.08 -14.65
C GLN A 47 -7.86 -0.11 -15.04
N ALA A 48 -8.48 0.54 -14.05
CA ALA A 48 -9.50 1.54 -14.30
C ALA A 48 -8.93 2.76 -15.04
N LYS A 49 -7.70 3.20 -14.73
CA LYS A 49 -6.99 4.26 -15.48
C LYS A 49 -6.76 3.85 -16.94
N GLU A 50 -6.29 2.63 -17.18
CA GLU A 50 -6.05 2.10 -18.53
C GLU A 50 -7.35 1.94 -19.34
N ALA A 51 -8.46 1.61 -18.67
CA ALA A 51 -9.79 1.56 -19.27
C ALA A 51 -10.38 2.95 -19.59
N GLY A 52 -9.70 4.03 -19.19
CA GLY A 52 -10.18 5.41 -19.36
C GLY A 52 -11.27 5.81 -18.37
N GLU A 53 -11.40 5.08 -17.27
CA GLU A 53 -12.33 5.42 -16.19
C GLU A 53 -11.80 6.58 -15.35
N LYS A 54 -12.73 7.32 -14.73
CA LYS A 54 -12.36 8.35 -13.77
C LYS A 54 -11.97 7.67 -12.45
N ILE A 55 -10.69 7.76 -12.11
CA ILE A 55 -10.13 7.22 -10.87
C ILE A 55 -9.65 8.33 -9.93
N ASP A 56 -9.30 7.93 -8.70
CA ASP A 56 -8.49 8.74 -7.79
C ASP A 56 -7.00 8.51 -8.10
N GLU A 57 -6.41 9.40 -8.90
CA GLU A 57 -5.01 9.30 -9.31
C GLU A 57 -4.05 9.47 -8.13
N GLU A 58 -4.41 10.28 -7.12
CA GLU A 58 -3.58 10.47 -5.93
C GLU A 58 -3.52 9.18 -5.10
N MET A 59 -4.65 8.47 -5.00
CA MET A 59 -4.71 7.16 -4.34
C MET A 59 -3.86 6.12 -5.07
N LEU A 60 -3.89 6.11 -6.41
CA LEU A 60 -3.04 5.20 -7.21
C LEU A 60 -1.55 5.51 -7.00
N GLU A 61 -1.15 6.78 -7.11
CA GLU A 61 0.24 7.20 -6.89
C GLU A 61 0.70 6.87 -5.46
N LEU A 62 -0.17 7.05 -4.47
CA LEU A 62 0.11 6.71 -3.09
C LEU A 62 0.31 5.20 -2.92
N ALA A 63 -0.63 4.38 -3.42
CA ALA A 63 -0.53 2.92 -3.33
C ALA A 63 0.76 2.39 -3.99
N SER A 64 1.04 2.79 -5.24
CA SER A 64 2.26 2.40 -5.96
C SER A 64 3.54 2.86 -5.26
N SER A 65 3.54 4.08 -4.71
CA SER A 65 4.69 4.59 -3.94
C SER A 65 4.95 3.78 -2.69
N VAL A 66 3.89 3.36 -1.97
CA VAL A 66 4.03 2.56 -0.75
C VAL A 66 4.52 1.15 -1.06
N VAL A 67 3.95 0.50 -2.08
CA VAL A 67 4.40 -0.82 -2.54
C VAL A 67 5.87 -0.78 -2.94
N THR A 68 6.25 0.21 -3.75
CA THR A 68 7.66 0.39 -4.19
C THR A 68 8.57 0.60 -2.99
N GLU A 69 8.19 1.45 -2.03
CA GLU A 69 9.00 1.73 -0.85
C GLU A 69 9.24 0.47 -0.01
N ILE A 70 8.20 -0.33 0.25
CA ILE A 70 8.31 -1.54 1.06
C ILE A 70 9.13 -2.61 0.32
N THR A 71 8.84 -2.85 -0.96
CA THR A 71 9.47 -3.94 -1.74
C THR A 71 10.90 -3.64 -2.18
N SER A 72 11.29 -2.36 -2.25
CA SER A 72 12.67 -1.95 -2.54
C SER A 72 13.62 -2.14 -1.36
N ARG A 73 13.10 -2.51 -0.18
CA ARG A 73 13.92 -2.80 0.99
C ARG A 73 14.60 -4.15 0.87
N THR A 74 15.85 -4.20 1.30
CA THR A 74 16.66 -5.41 1.34
C THR A 74 16.86 -5.95 2.76
N ASP A 75 16.29 -5.29 3.77
CA ASP A 75 16.46 -5.57 5.20
C ASP A 75 15.26 -6.29 5.85
N TRP A 76 14.59 -7.17 5.09
CA TRP A 76 13.49 -8.02 5.56
C TRP A 76 13.99 -9.36 6.12
#